data_AF-A0AA88X0A2-F1
#
_entry.id   AF-A0AA88X0A2-F1
#
_cell.length_a   1.000
_cell.length_b   1.000
_cell.length_c   1.000
_cell.angle_alpha   90.00
_cell.angle_beta   90.00
_cell.angle_gamma   90.00
#
_symmetry.space_group_name_H-M   'P 1'
#
loop_
_entity.id
_entity.type
_entity.pdbx_description
1 polymer ?
#
loop_
_entity_poly.entity_id
_entity_poly.type
_entity_poly.pdbx_seq_one_letter_code
_entity_poly.pdbx_strand_id
1 'polypeptide(L)'
;MACGDKELEKQLREAGDLLLKHPSSVDELLPLLDFEMGIISIGSHARDLGAPSNEALSQVENCLSRVEQSPRDPMLNALSPSRNALIEDELLRHSDVDVKVAVASCISEITRITAPDAPYEDEKMKDIFQLIVSSFENLSDKSSRSYNKRASILETVAKVRSCVVMLDLECDELIVAMFQHFLEAIRDYHPENVFASMETIMTLVVEESEEISLALLTPLLATVQRDNEEKLPIARKLGEKVIQNCAVKLKPYLAHAIKSLGVPLKNYSEVVASICEETTSSIENNDDNAIGEQQVWYLLHPRYNPLTVLLL
;
A
#
# COMPACT_ATOMS: atom_id res chain seq x y z
N MET A 1 12.20 -14.83 -28.05
CA MET A 1 12.30 -13.45 -27.54
C MET A 1 11.64 -12.55 -28.56
N ALA A 2 10.57 -11.87 -28.18
CA ALA A 2 10.01 -10.84 -29.05
C ALA A 2 11.03 -9.70 -29.16
N CYS A 3 11.08 -9.00 -30.29
CA CYS A 3 12.00 -7.88 -30.49
C CYS A 3 11.77 -6.75 -29.45
N GLY A 4 10.56 -6.66 -28.88
CA GLY A 4 10.18 -5.67 -27.87
C GLY A 4 10.85 -5.89 -26.50
N ASP A 5 11.00 -7.14 -26.06
CA ASP A 5 11.54 -7.45 -24.72
C ASP A 5 12.99 -6.98 -24.60
N LYS A 6 13.81 -7.23 -25.63
CA LYS A 6 15.23 -6.85 -25.65
C LYS A 6 15.46 -5.34 -25.63
N GLU A 7 14.58 -4.60 -26.30
CA GLU A 7 14.66 -3.14 -26.30
C GLU A 7 14.26 -2.57 -24.93
N LEU A 8 13.23 -3.14 -24.29
CA LEU A 8 12.83 -2.75 -22.94
C LEU A 8 13.92 -3.08 -21.91
N GLU A 9 14.56 -4.26 -22.00
CA GLU A 9 15.71 -4.64 -21.17
C GLU A 9 16.84 -3.62 -21.29
N LYS A 10 17.14 -3.18 -22.51
CA LYS A 10 18.19 -2.20 -22.76
C LYS A 10 17.84 -0.82 -22.18
N GLN A 11 16.62 -0.33 -22.42
CA GLN A 11 16.15 0.95 -21.90
C GLN A 11 16.18 0.99 -20.37
N LEU A 12 15.67 -0.05 -19.72
CA LEU A 12 15.66 -0.14 -18.27
C LEU A 12 17.07 -0.15 -17.69
N ARG A 13 18.00 -0.89 -18.31
CA ARG A 13 19.40 -0.92 -17.90
C ARG A 13 20.07 0.45 -18.04
N GLU A 14 19.91 1.10 -19.20
CA GLU A 14 20.50 2.42 -19.46
C GLU A 14 19.96 3.47 -18.47
N ALA A 15 18.66 3.48 -18.21
CA ALA A 15 18.04 4.40 -17.26
C ALA A 15 18.49 4.14 -15.82
N GLY A 16 18.57 2.87 -15.41
CA GLY A 16 19.09 2.50 -14.08
C GLY A 16 20.57 2.83 -13.90
N ASP A 17 21.40 2.65 -14.93
CA ASP A 17 22.81 3.03 -14.89
C ASP A 17 23.00 4.55 -14.80
N LEU A 18 22.05 5.35 -15.29
CA LEU A 18 22.03 6.80 -15.09
C LEU A 18 21.69 7.16 -13.64
N LEU A 19 20.75 6.47 -13.00
CA LEU A 19 20.43 6.69 -11.58
C LEU A 19 21.63 6.42 -10.66
N LEU A 20 22.45 5.41 -10.98
CA LEU A 20 23.67 5.10 -10.23
C LEU A 20 24.78 6.16 -10.39
N LYS A 21 24.77 6.92 -11.49
CA LYS A 21 25.70 8.04 -11.69
C LYS A 21 25.12 9.25 -10.98
N HIS A 22 25.38 9.34 -9.67
CA HIS A 22 24.92 10.41 -8.79
C HIS A 22 24.87 11.78 -9.50
N PRO A 23 23.74 12.52 -9.45
CA PRO A 23 23.76 13.92 -9.87
C PRO A 23 24.62 14.69 -8.87
N SER A 24 25.60 15.44 -9.37
CA SER A 24 26.46 16.27 -8.54
C SER A 24 25.75 17.46 -7.87
N SER A 25 24.43 17.60 -8.03
CA SER A 25 23.62 18.70 -7.50
C SER A 25 22.14 18.34 -7.37
N VAL A 26 21.52 18.80 -6.27
CA VAL A 26 20.08 18.69 -5.95
C VAL A 26 19.22 19.57 -6.88
N ASP A 27 19.80 20.61 -7.49
CA ASP A 27 19.07 21.60 -8.29
C ASP A 27 18.70 21.12 -9.71
N GLU A 28 19.24 19.99 -10.16
CA GLU A 28 18.93 19.43 -11.48
C GLU A 28 17.64 18.59 -11.49
N LEU A 29 17.08 18.24 -10.33
CA LEU A 29 15.91 17.37 -10.20
C LEU A 29 14.55 18.05 -10.45
N LEU A 30 14.52 19.38 -10.56
CA LEU A 30 13.28 20.15 -10.51
C LEU A 30 12.47 20.27 -11.81
N PRO A 31 13.06 20.39 -13.02
CA PRO A 31 12.26 20.49 -14.23
C PRO A 31 12.19 19.12 -14.90
N LEU A 32 11.02 18.45 -14.90
CA LEU A 32 10.55 17.46 -15.92
C LEU A 32 9.47 16.47 -15.44
N LEU A 33 8.97 16.54 -14.20
CA LEU A 33 7.79 15.75 -13.79
C LEU A 33 6.48 16.20 -14.49
N ASP A 34 6.53 17.25 -15.30
CA ASP A 34 5.41 17.81 -16.07
C ASP A 34 5.20 17.13 -17.45
N PHE A 35 5.91 16.04 -17.76
CA PHE A 35 5.73 15.34 -19.04
C PHE A 35 4.48 14.44 -19.02
N GLU A 36 3.31 15.07 -19.20
CA GLU A 36 2.11 14.36 -19.65
C GLU A 36 2.42 13.67 -20.99
N MET A 37 2.51 12.33 -20.93
CA MET A 37 2.10 11.36 -21.94
C MET A 37 1.88 11.91 -23.36
N GLY A 38 2.96 12.31 -24.00
CA GLY A 38 3.03 12.70 -25.40
C GLY A 38 4.19 11.95 -26.04
N ILE A 39 3.88 11.02 -26.94
CA ILE A 39 4.86 10.24 -27.70
C ILE A 39 5.88 11.18 -28.33
N ILE A 40 7.13 11.17 -27.84
CA ILE A 40 8.26 11.71 -28.60
C ILE A 40 9.32 10.61 -28.72
N SER A 41 9.44 10.10 -29.94
CA SER A 41 10.63 9.40 -30.39
C SER A 41 11.85 10.29 -30.19
N ILE A 42 12.69 10.00 -29.20
CA ILE A 42 14.02 10.62 -29.13
C ILE A 42 15.05 9.55 -29.50
N GLY A 43 15.27 9.47 -30.81
CA GLY A 43 16.42 8.79 -31.37
C GLY A 43 17.71 9.56 -31.08
N SER A 44 18.63 8.90 -30.39
CA SER A 44 20.08 8.94 -30.63
C SER A 44 20.88 10.24 -30.43
N HIS A 45 20.36 11.30 -29.79
CA HIS A 45 21.14 12.55 -29.57
C HIS A 45 21.40 12.95 -28.11
N ALA A 46 20.90 12.21 -27.12
CA ALA A 46 21.11 12.51 -25.70
C ALA A 46 22.40 11.86 -25.12
N ARG A 47 23.55 12.01 -25.80
CA ARG A 47 24.83 11.41 -25.33
C ARG A 47 25.81 12.37 -24.67
N ASP A 48 25.57 13.68 -24.66
CA ASP A 48 26.63 14.65 -24.28
C ASP A 48 26.23 15.76 -23.29
N LEU A 49 25.04 15.70 -22.68
CA LEU A 49 24.74 16.49 -21.48
C LEU A 49 24.14 15.53 -20.46
N GLY A 50 24.65 15.54 -19.23
CA GLY A 50 24.11 14.73 -18.14
C GLY A 50 22.62 14.94 -18.05
N ALA A 51 21.84 13.90 -18.37
CA ALA A 51 20.40 13.95 -18.21
C ALA A 51 20.11 14.08 -16.70
N PRO A 52 19.30 15.07 -16.28
CA PRO A 52 19.02 15.27 -14.88
C PRO A 52 18.36 14.02 -14.28
N SER A 53 18.66 13.69 -13.03
CA SER A 53 18.22 12.43 -12.41
C SER A 53 16.70 12.25 -12.31
N ASN A 54 15.92 13.31 -12.53
CA ASN A 54 14.46 13.26 -12.62
C ASN A 54 13.95 12.68 -13.97
N GLU A 55 14.68 12.91 -15.06
CA GLU A 55 14.42 12.31 -16.36
C GLU A 55 14.74 10.81 -16.30
N ALA A 56 15.82 10.45 -15.60
CA ALA A 56 16.16 9.06 -15.33
C ALA A 56 15.10 8.35 -14.48
N LEU A 57 14.58 8.98 -13.41
CA LEU A 57 13.48 8.42 -12.61
C LEU A 57 12.22 8.21 -13.46
N SER A 58 11.85 9.19 -14.29
CA SER A 58 10.67 9.10 -15.15
C SER A 58 10.82 8.00 -16.21
N GLN A 59 12.02 7.85 -16.78
CA GLN A 59 12.34 6.76 -17.73
C GLN A 59 12.28 5.39 -17.04
N VAL A 60 12.87 5.26 -15.84
CA VAL A 60 12.82 4.02 -15.06
C VAL A 60 11.38 3.66 -14.76
N GLU A 61 10.57 4.58 -14.22
CA GLU A 61 9.15 4.34 -13.94
C GLU A 61 8.38 3.88 -15.18
N ASN A 62 8.58 4.55 -16.33
CA ASN A 62 7.93 4.16 -17.58
C ASN A 62 8.31 2.73 -18.00
N CYS A 63 9.60 2.40 -17.94
CA CYS A 63 10.07 1.05 -18.24
C CYS A 63 9.46 0.02 -17.28
N LEU A 64 9.51 0.27 -15.98
CA LEU A 64 9.00 -0.63 -14.93
C LEU A 64 7.50 -0.93 -15.11
N SER A 65 6.69 0.08 -15.43
CA SER A 65 5.24 -0.08 -15.67
C SER A 65 4.89 -1.07 -16.80
N ARG A 66 5.84 -1.31 -17.72
CA ARG A 66 5.70 -2.21 -18.87
C ARG A 66 6.26 -3.62 -18.62
N VAL A 67 6.96 -3.83 -17.50
CA VAL A 67 7.54 -5.13 -17.15
C VAL A 67 6.48 -5.97 -16.44
N GLU A 68 6.21 -7.16 -16.98
CA GLU A 68 5.31 -8.12 -16.36
C GLU A 68 5.87 -8.68 -15.05
N GLN A 69 5.00 -9.20 -14.20
CA GLN A 69 5.37 -9.87 -12.96
C GLN A 69 6.18 -11.14 -13.24
N SER A 70 7.16 -11.42 -12.38
CA SER A 70 8.05 -12.57 -12.45
C SER A 70 8.74 -12.74 -13.83
N PRO A 71 9.45 -11.70 -14.32
CA PRO A 71 10.07 -11.76 -15.64
C PRO A 71 11.30 -12.68 -15.64
N ARG A 72 11.84 -12.97 -16.84
CA ARG A 72 13.03 -13.81 -17.00
C ARG A 72 14.30 -13.12 -16.48
N ASP A 73 15.33 -13.92 -16.17
CA ASP A 73 16.64 -13.45 -15.68
C ASP A 73 17.26 -12.27 -16.45
N PRO A 74 17.22 -12.20 -17.80
CA PRO A 74 17.76 -11.04 -18.51
C PRO A 74 17.11 -9.71 -18.12
N MET A 75 15.79 -9.73 -17.89
CA MET A 75 15.03 -8.56 -17.44
C MET A 75 15.32 -8.25 -15.97
N LEU A 76 15.41 -9.26 -15.10
CA LEU A 76 15.83 -9.05 -13.70
C LEU A 76 17.25 -8.44 -13.63
N ASN A 77 18.15 -8.89 -14.50
CA ASN A 77 19.49 -8.32 -14.62
C ASN A 77 19.47 -6.89 -15.15
N ALA A 78 18.52 -6.54 -16.01
CA ALA A 78 18.31 -5.17 -16.51
C ALA A 78 17.71 -4.25 -15.44
N LEU A 79 16.91 -4.80 -14.52
CA LEU A 79 16.32 -4.10 -13.39
C LEU A 79 17.32 -3.76 -12.28
N SER A 80 18.35 -4.59 -12.10
CA SER A 80 19.30 -4.50 -10.98
C SER A 80 19.90 -3.10 -10.74
N PRO A 81 20.35 -2.34 -11.76
CA PRO A 81 20.86 -0.99 -11.55
C PRO A 81 19.83 -0.05 -10.90
N SER A 82 18.61 -0.02 -11.42
CA SER A 82 17.52 0.79 -10.87
C SER A 82 17.15 0.34 -9.45
N ARG A 83 17.03 -0.98 -9.24
CA ARG A 83 16.71 -1.55 -7.93
C ARG A 83 17.71 -1.12 -6.85
N ASN A 84 19.00 -1.11 -7.19
CA ASN A 84 20.04 -0.74 -6.23
C ASN A 84 20.08 0.79 -6.03
N ALA A 85 19.94 1.59 -7.10
CA ALA A 85 19.99 3.05 -6.98
C ALA A 85 18.83 3.62 -6.14
N LEU A 86 17.62 3.09 -6.29
CA LEU A 86 16.40 3.63 -5.67
C LEU A 86 16.39 3.53 -4.12
N ILE A 87 17.23 2.67 -3.55
CA ILE A 87 17.31 2.48 -2.10
C ILE A 87 18.46 3.25 -1.44
N GLU A 88 19.27 3.95 -2.23
CA GLU A 88 20.32 4.83 -1.71
C GLU A 88 19.71 6.05 -1.02
N ASP A 89 20.33 6.50 0.08
CA ASP A 89 19.79 7.54 0.96
C ASP A 89 19.55 8.87 0.21
N GLU A 90 20.36 9.17 -0.81
CA GLU A 90 20.20 10.36 -1.65
C GLU A 90 18.86 10.42 -2.37
N LEU A 91 18.29 9.27 -2.75
CA LEU A 91 16.98 9.17 -3.40
C LEU A 91 15.88 8.84 -2.39
N LEU A 92 16.10 7.85 -1.53
CA LEU A 92 15.11 7.34 -0.60
C LEU A 92 14.71 8.39 0.45
N ARG A 93 15.67 9.20 0.92
CA ARG A 93 15.48 10.25 1.92
C ARG A 93 15.63 11.65 1.33
N HIS A 94 15.43 11.78 0.01
CA HIS A 94 15.55 13.05 -0.71
C HIS A 94 14.66 14.14 -0.09
N SER A 95 15.10 15.40 -0.05
CA SER A 95 14.33 16.48 0.62
C SER A 95 13.05 16.88 -0.13
N ASP A 96 13.06 16.78 -1.46
CA ASP A 96 11.92 17.10 -2.32
C ASP A 96 10.84 16.00 -2.28
N VAL A 97 9.60 16.39 -2.01
CA VAL A 97 8.45 15.50 -1.87
C VAL A 97 8.06 14.85 -3.20
N ASP A 98 8.15 15.56 -4.32
CA ASP A 98 7.81 15.01 -5.63
C ASP A 98 8.85 13.97 -6.08
N VAL A 99 10.13 14.17 -5.74
CA VAL A 99 11.18 13.16 -5.94
C VAL A 99 10.91 11.92 -5.08
N LYS A 100 10.57 12.09 -3.79
CA LYS A 100 10.18 10.98 -2.92
C LYS A 100 9.02 10.15 -3.49
N VAL A 101 7.98 10.81 -3.99
CA VAL A 101 6.83 10.12 -4.60
C VAL A 101 7.24 9.40 -5.89
N ALA A 102 8.11 10.00 -6.71
CA ALA A 102 8.63 9.33 -7.91
C ALA A 102 9.43 8.06 -7.56
N VAL A 103 10.30 8.14 -6.54
CA VAL A 103 11.05 6.99 -6.02
C VAL A 103 10.10 5.92 -5.47
N ALA A 104 9.10 6.32 -4.68
CA ALA A 104 8.07 5.41 -4.17
C ALA A 104 7.29 4.71 -5.31
N SER A 105 6.96 5.44 -6.37
CA SER A 105 6.31 4.89 -7.57
C SER A 105 7.17 3.83 -8.23
N CYS A 106 8.45 4.14 -8.51
CA CYS A 106 9.38 3.15 -9.06
C CYS A 106 9.52 1.91 -8.17
N ILE A 107 9.69 2.09 -6.86
CA ILE A 107 9.85 0.97 -5.93
C ILE A 107 8.55 0.14 -5.86
N SER A 108 7.37 0.76 -5.88
CA SER A 108 6.09 0.03 -5.90
C SER A 108 5.97 -0.87 -7.14
N GLU A 109 6.43 -0.40 -8.31
CA GLU A 109 6.47 -1.21 -9.51
C GLU A 109 7.51 -2.34 -9.42
N ILE A 110 8.66 -2.10 -8.79
CA ILE A 110 9.63 -3.16 -8.50
C ILE A 110 9.00 -4.24 -7.63
N THR A 111 8.30 -3.87 -6.57
CA THR A 111 7.56 -4.82 -5.71
C THR A 111 6.53 -5.59 -6.53
N ARG A 112 5.81 -4.94 -7.45
CA ARG A 112 4.87 -5.60 -8.35
C ARG A 112 5.55 -6.61 -9.29
N ILE A 113 6.72 -6.26 -9.81
CA ILE A 113 7.48 -7.10 -10.74
C ILE A 113 8.04 -8.34 -10.02
N THR A 114 8.56 -8.19 -8.80
CA THR A 114 9.22 -9.29 -8.07
C THR A 114 8.25 -10.14 -7.26
N ALA A 115 7.03 -9.64 -6.98
CA ALA A 115 6.01 -10.41 -6.27
C ALA A 115 5.84 -11.82 -6.89
N PRO A 116 5.69 -12.89 -6.09
CA PRO A 116 5.45 -12.88 -4.64
C PRO A 116 6.70 -12.61 -3.78
N ASP A 117 7.90 -12.58 -4.35
CA ASP A 117 9.14 -12.39 -3.61
C ASP A 117 9.38 -10.91 -3.31
N ALA A 118 9.75 -10.62 -2.05
CA ALA A 118 10.12 -9.27 -1.64
C ALA A 118 11.39 -8.81 -2.38
N PRO A 119 11.42 -7.58 -2.93
CA PRO A 119 12.57 -7.12 -3.71
C PRO A 119 13.82 -6.80 -2.87
N TYR A 120 13.65 -6.64 -1.55
CA TYR A 120 14.70 -6.26 -0.60
C TYR A 120 14.56 -7.01 0.72
N GLU A 121 15.60 -6.96 1.55
CA GLU A 121 15.60 -7.49 2.92
C GLU A 121 14.67 -6.70 3.85
N ASP A 122 14.19 -7.35 4.90
CA ASP A 122 13.18 -6.86 5.85
C ASP A 122 13.43 -5.45 6.36
N GLU A 123 14.65 -5.16 6.85
CA GLU A 123 15.01 -3.82 7.36
C GLU A 123 14.90 -2.74 6.27
N LYS A 124 15.27 -3.09 5.03
CA LYS A 124 15.15 -2.16 3.92
C LYS A 124 13.70 -2.01 3.46
N MET A 125 12.91 -3.07 3.54
CA MET A 125 11.47 -3.02 3.26
C MET A 125 10.74 -2.09 4.23
N LYS A 126 11.14 -2.02 5.51
CA LYS A 126 10.57 -1.06 6.48
C LYS A 126 10.81 0.40 6.06
N ASP A 127 12.04 0.75 5.66
CA ASP A 127 12.35 2.09 5.13
C ASP A 127 11.50 2.41 3.88
N ILE A 128 11.32 1.42 3.00
CA ILE A 128 10.53 1.55 1.78
C ILE A 128 9.05 1.77 2.10
N PHE A 129 8.49 1.01 3.04
CA PHE A 129 7.11 1.20 3.45
C PHE A 129 6.90 2.57 4.07
N GLN A 130 7.86 3.09 4.83
CA GLN A 130 7.80 4.45 5.35
C GLN A 130 7.70 5.48 4.22
N LEU A 131 8.48 5.31 3.14
CA LEU A 131 8.40 6.17 1.96
C LEU A 131 7.05 6.03 1.23
N ILE A 132 6.57 4.80 1.02
CA ILE A 132 5.28 4.52 0.37
C ILE A 132 4.13 5.16 1.16
N VAL A 133 4.07 4.95 2.47
CA VAL A 133 2.99 5.50 3.31
C VAL A 133 3.03 7.02 3.37
N SER A 134 4.23 7.63 3.43
CA SER A 134 4.37 9.09 3.34
C SER A 134 3.88 9.66 1.99
N SER A 135 3.85 8.82 0.94
CA SER A 135 3.29 9.20 -0.35
C SER A 135 1.76 9.34 -0.34
N PHE A 136 1.07 8.99 0.75
CA PHE A 136 -0.39 9.13 0.86
C PHE A 136 -0.87 10.42 1.56
N GLU A 137 -0.01 11.12 2.31
CA GLU A 137 -0.37 12.32 3.09
C GLU A 137 -1.14 13.39 2.30
N ASN A 138 -0.74 13.64 1.05
CA ASN A 138 -1.33 14.68 0.19
C ASN A 138 -2.14 14.12 -0.98
N LEU A 139 -2.67 12.89 -0.87
CA LEU A 139 -3.48 12.28 -1.92
C LEU A 139 -4.81 13.03 -2.19
N SER A 140 -5.24 13.90 -1.27
CA SER A 140 -6.37 14.80 -1.52
C SER A 140 -6.03 15.88 -2.55
N ASP A 141 -4.78 16.33 -2.67
CA ASP A 141 -4.43 17.44 -3.58
C ASP A 141 -4.37 16.97 -5.04
N LYS A 142 -5.50 17.08 -5.75
CA LYS A 142 -5.61 16.76 -7.17
C LYS A 142 -4.83 17.72 -8.07
N SER A 143 -4.42 18.88 -7.56
CA SER A 143 -3.59 19.84 -8.31
C SER A 143 -2.09 19.53 -8.21
N SER A 144 -1.69 18.66 -7.29
CA SER A 144 -0.31 18.18 -7.17
C SER A 144 0.11 17.43 -8.44
N ARG A 145 1.29 17.77 -8.97
CA ARG A 145 1.91 17.03 -10.09
C ARG A 145 2.10 15.54 -9.78
N SER A 146 2.25 15.21 -8.49
CA SER A 146 2.45 13.85 -8.01
C SER A 146 1.16 13.07 -7.80
N TYR A 147 -0.02 13.68 -7.96
CA TYR A 147 -1.31 13.04 -7.69
C TYR A 147 -1.46 11.69 -8.41
N ASN A 148 -1.18 11.65 -9.72
CA ASN A 148 -1.30 10.42 -10.51
C ASN A 148 -0.36 9.31 -10.01
N LYS A 149 0.85 9.68 -9.57
CA LYS A 149 1.81 8.73 -8.99
C LYS A 149 1.33 8.19 -7.65
N ARG A 150 0.80 9.06 -6.78
CA ARG A 150 0.22 8.65 -5.48
C ARG A 150 -0.95 7.67 -5.67
N ALA A 151 -1.82 7.94 -6.65
CA ALA A 151 -2.90 7.02 -7.02
C ALA A 151 -2.37 5.69 -7.55
N SER A 152 -1.36 5.71 -8.44
CA SER A 152 -0.73 4.49 -8.96
C SER A 152 -0.05 3.66 -7.86
N ILE A 153 0.66 4.30 -6.92
CA ILE A 153 1.27 3.62 -5.76
C ILE A 153 0.19 2.91 -4.95
N LEU A 154 -0.91 3.62 -4.64
CA LEU A 154 -2.03 3.06 -3.89
C LEU A 154 -2.63 1.83 -4.58
N GLU A 155 -2.88 1.93 -5.89
CA GLU A 155 -3.40 0.82 -6.69
C GLU A 155 -2.45 -0.38 -6.71
N THR A 156 -1.14 -0.13 -6.84
CA THR A 156 -0.13 -1.19 -6.83
C THR A 156 -0.05 -1.87 -5.46
N VAL A 157 -0.02 -1.11 -4.35
CA VAL A 157 -0.04 -1.64 -2.98
C VAL A 157 -1.25 -2.53 -2.73
N ALA A 158 -2.44 -2.10 -3.19
CA ALA A 158 -3.66 -2.90 -3.09
C ALA A 158 -3.54 -4.20 -3.90
N LYS A 159 -3.11 -4.08 -5.17
CA LYS A 159 -3.05 -5.19 -6.13
C LYS A 159 -2.10 -6.30 -5.69
N VAL A 160 -0.91 -5.95 -5.19
CA VAL A 160 0.08 -6.95 -4.75
C VAL A 160 0.06 -7.16 -3.24
N ARG A 161 -1.00 -6.69 -2.58
CA ARG A 161 -1.27 -6.89 -1.15
C ARG A 161 -0.08 -6.53 -0.26
N SER A 162 0.66 -5.47 -0.59
CA SER A 162 1.91 -5.12 0.12
C SER A 162 1.69 -4.81 1.60
N CYS A 163 0.47 -4.45 1.98
CA CYS A 163 0.10 -4.26 3.38
C CYS A 163 0.16 -5.54 4.24
N VAL A 164 0.09 -6.73 3.63
CA VAL A 164 0.29 -8.00 4.34
C VAL A 164 1.76 -8.16 4.72
N VAL A 165 2.68 -7.79 3.83
CA VAL A 165 4.12 -7.76 4.15
C VAL A 165 4.41 -6.77 5.29
N MET A 166 3.68 -5.65 5.36
CA MET A 166 3.80 -4.72 6.50
C MET A 166 3.38 -5.37 7.83
N LEU A 167 2.38 -6.27 7.83
CA LEU A 167 1.99 -7.05 9.01
C LEU A 167 3.08 -8.05 9.38
N ASP A 168 3.60 -8.80 8.40
CA ASP A 168 4.69 -9.78 8.61
C ASP A 168 5.96 -9.14 9.18
N LEU A 169 6.21 -7.88 8.83
CA LEU A 169 7.34 -7.08 9.31
C LEU A 169 7.06 -6.29 10.60
N GLU A 170 5.88 -6.46 11.21
CA GLU A 170 5.47 -5.79 12.46
C GLU A 170 5.49 -4.25 12.35
N CYS A 171 5.05 -3.69 11.22
CA CYS A 171 5.03 -2.25 10.96
C CYS A 171 3.79 -1.54 11.57
N ASP A 172 3.42 -1.86 12.82
CA ASP A 172 2.13 -1.49 13.41
C ASP A 172 1.83 0.01 13.40
N GLU A 173 2.79 0.84 13.85
CA GLU A 173 2.62 2.30 13.89
C GLU A 173 2.40 2.88 12.49
N LEU A 174 3.10 2.32 11.50
CA LEU A 174 3.04 2.75 10.11
C LEU A 174 1.71 2.35 9.45
N ILE A 175 1.18 1.17 9.79
CA ILE A 175 -0.15 0.72 9.37
C ILE A 175 -1.23 1.66 9.92
N VAL A 176 -1.13 2.05 11.19
CA VAL A 176 -2.06 3.02 11.80
C VAL A 176 -1.98 4.38 11.09
N ALA A 177 -0.76 4.86 10.80
CA ALA A 177 -0.56 6.10 10.05
C ALA A 177 -1.17 6.03 8.63
N MET A 178 -1.01 4.89 7.94
CA MET A 178 -1.62 4.66 6.63
C MET A 178 -3.14 4.75 6.67
N PHE A 179 -3.79 4.16 7.68
CA PHE A 179 -5.24 4.26 7.87
C PHE A 179 -5.68 5.73 8.07
N GLN A 180 -4.94 6.47 8.89
CA GLN A 180 -5.21 7.90 9.12
C GLN A 180 -5.09 8.70 7.82
N HIS A 181 -4.02 8.50 7.04
CA HIS A 181 -3.84 9.17 5.75
C HIS A 181 -4.99 8.89 4.78
N PHE A 182 -5.46 7.64 4.66
CA PHE A 182 -6.59 7.32 3.79
C PHE A 182 -7.87 8.01 4.23
N LEU A 183 -8.21 7.93 5.52
CA LEU A 183 -9.43 8.52 6.08
C LEU A 183 -9.42 10.05 6.05
N GLU A 184 -8.25 10.68 6.08
CA GLU A 184 -8.08 12.13 5.97
C GLU A 184 -8.00 12.62 4.52
N ALA A 185 -7.46 11.81 3.61
CA ALA A 185 -7.22 12.19 2.22
C ALA A 185 -8.42 11.94 1.29
N ILE A 186 -9.28 10.95 1.58
CA ILE A 186 -10.38 10.57 0.67
C ILE A 186 -11.38 11.71 0.42
N ARG A 187 -11.77 11.92 -0.84
CA ARG A 187 -12.67 12.99 -1.29
C ARG A 187 -13.65 12.49 -2.35
N ASP A 188 -14.82 13.12 -2.47
CA ASP A 188 -15.89 12.72 -3.40
C ASP A 188 -15.49 12.78 -4.88
N TYR A 189 -14.46 13.55 -5.24
CA TYR A 189 -13.95 13.62 -6.61
C TYR A 189 -12.90 12.56 -6.94
N HIS A 190 -12.46 11.77 -5.96
CA HIS A 190 -11.54 10.66 -6.23
C HIS A 190 -12.25 9.63 -7.12
N PRO A 191 -11.56 9.07 -8.11
CA PRO A 191 -12.12 8.01 -8.94
C PRO A 191 -12.36 6.74 -8.11
N GLU A 192 -13.29 5.90 -8.56
CA GLU A 192 -13.73 4.71 -7.80
C GLU A 192 -12.57 3.75 -7.49
N ASN A 193 -11.56 3.64 -8.36
CA ASN A 193 -10.39 2.80 -8.12
C ASN A 193 -9.53 3.27 -6.94
N VAL A 194 -9.46 4.58 -6.67
CA VAL A 194 -8.76 5.10 -5.48
C VAL A 194 -9.53 4.71 -4.21
N PHE A 195 -10.85 4.88 -4.21
CA PHE A 195 -11.70 4.45 -3.10
C PHE A 195 -11.58 2.93 -2.87
N ALA A 196 -11.73 2.14 -3.93
CA ALA A 196 -11.64 0.69 -3.87
C ALA A 196 -10.26 0.20 -3.39
N SER A 197 -9.18 0.90 -3.75
CA SER A 197 -7.82 0.55 -3.31
C SER A 197 -7.61 0.82 -1.82
N MET A 198 -8.08 1.98 -1.31
CA MET A 198 -8.07 2.25 0.13
C MET A 198 -8.90 1.22 0.91
N GLU A 199 -10.11 0.94 0.44
CA GLU A 199 -11.00 -0.08 1.02
C GLU A 199 -10.31 -1.44 1.07
N THR A 200 -9.76 -1.89 -0.06
CA THR A 200 -9.07 -3.17 -0.20
C THR A 200 -7.91 -3.28 0.79
N ILE A 201 -7.02 -2.28 0.83
CA ILE A 201 -5.85 -2.29 1.72
C ILE A 201 -6.29 -2.37 3.19
N MET A 202 -7.22 -1.51 3.60
CA MET A 202 -7.68 -1.47 4.99
C MET A 202 -8.39 -2.76 5.40
N THR A 203 -9.21 -3.33 4.51
CA THR A 203 -9.86 -4.64 4.75
C THR A 203 -8.84 -5.76 4.86
N LEU A 204 -7.85 -5.83 3.95
CA LEU A 204 -6.80 -6.85 3.99
C LEU A 204 -5.99 -6.79 5.29
N VAL A 205 -5.61 -5.59 5.73
CA VAL A 205 -4.89 -5.41 6.99
C VAL A 205 -5.71 -5.99 8.16
N VAL A 206 -7.00 -5.68 8.24
CA VAL A 206 -7.84 -6.17 9.34
C VAL A 206 -8.05 -7.68 9.29
N GLU A 207 -8.34 -8.25 8.12
CA GLU A 207 -8.58 -9.69 7.95
C GLU A 207 -7.34 -10.54 8.26
N GLU A 208 -6.19 -10.11 7.75
CA GLU A 208 -4.92 -10.86 7.85
C GLU A 208 -4.20 -10.65 9.20
N SER A 209 -4.60 -9.66 10.01
CA SER A 209 -4.05 -9.46 11.35
C SER A 209 -4.34 -10.64 12.27
N GLU A 210 -3.35 -11.19 12.98
CA GLU A 210 -3.57 -12.23 13.98
C GLU A 210 -4.38 -11.70 15.17
N GLU A 211 -4.00 -10.52 15.67
CA GLU A 211 -4.69 -9.79 16.73
C GLU A 211 -4.93 -8.34 16.30
N ILE A 212 -6.11 -7.82 16.63
CA ILE A 212 -6.48 -6.45 16.29
C ILE A 212 -6.24 -5.54 17.49
N SER A 213 -5.27 -4.64 17.34
CA SER A 213 -4.95 -3.66 18.38
C SER A 213 -6.00 -2.54 18.47
N LEU A 214 -6.15 -1.96 19.67
CA LEU A 214 -6.99 -0.77 19.86
C LEU A 214 -6.50 0.42 19.02
N ALA A 215 -5.19 0.53 18.81
CA ALA A 215 -4.59 1.59 18.00
C ALA A 215 -5.06 1.53 16.54
N LEU A 216 -5.16 0.32 15.96
CA LEU A 216 -5.68 0.10 14.61
C LEU A 216 -7.18 0.41 14.50
N LEU A 217 -7.97 0.05 15.52
CA LEU A 217 -9.42 0.29 15.55
C LEU A 217 -9.79 1.76 15.75
N THR A 218 -8.97 2.51 16.48
CA THR A 218 -9.26 3.89 16.86
C THR A 218 -9.57 4.80 15.66
N PRO A 219 -8.76 4.87 14.58
CA PRO A 219 -9.07 5.72 13.43
C PRO A 219 -10.34 5.29 12.69
N LEU A 220 -10.63 3.99 12.59
CA LEU A 220 -11.86 3.47 11.99
C LEU A 220 -13.09 3.89 12.81
N LEU A 221 -13.06 3.61 14.12
CA LEU A 221 -14.16 3.91 15.04
C LEU A 221 -14.41 5.41 15.15
N ALA A 222 -13.35 6.22 15.24
CA ALA A 222 -13.47 7.69 15.28
C ALA A 222 -14.11 8.26 14.01
N THR A 223 -13.90 7.62 12.86
CA THR A 223 -14.46 8.07 11.59
C THR A 223 -15.95 7.77 11.49
N VAL A 224 -16.43 6.67 12.06
CA VAL A 224 -17.85 6.25 11.95
C VAL A 224 -18.73 6.70 13.14
N GLN A 225 -18.26 7.67 13.94
CA GLN A 225 -19.09 8.33 14.95
C GLN A 225 -20.10 9.27 14.26
N ARG A 226 -21.39 9.12 14.59
CA ARG A 226 -22.52 9.82 13.96
C ARG A 226 -22.43 11.34 14.13
N ASP A 227 -22.02 11.77 15.32
CA ASP A 227 -22.00 13.18 15.73
C ASP A 227 -20.68 13.88 15.39
N ASN A 228 -19.74 13.20 14.71
CA ASN A 228 -18.45 13.76 14.38
C ASN A 228 -18.52 14.60 13.09
N GLU A 229 -19.06 15.82 13.17
CA GLU A 229 -19.22 16.76 12.04
C GLU A 229 -17.91 17.08 11.29
N GLU A 230 -16.75 16.85 11.90
CA GLU A 230 -15.44 17.08 11.27
C GLU A 230 -15.11 16.04 10.19
N LYS A 231 -15.74 14.86 10.24
CA LYS A 231 -15.45 13.77 9.30
C LYS A 231 -16.34 13.84 8.06
N LEU A 232 -15.69 13.82 6.89
CA LEU A 232 -16.36 13.85 5.59
C LEU A 232 -17.26 12.63 5.38
N PRO A 233 -18.44 12.78 4.75
CA PRO A 233 -19.34 11.65 4.47
C PRO A 233 -18.67 10.50 3.71
N ILE A 234 -17.78 10.79 2.76
CA ILE A 234 -17.05 9.75 2.03
C ILE A 234 -16.03 9.00 2.88
N ALA A 235 -15.37 9.67 3.84
CA ALA A 235 -14.50 9.01 4.80
C ALA A 235 -15.31 8.09 5.73
N ARG A 236 -16.50 8.54 6.16
CA ARG A 236 -17.44 7.68 6.91
C ARG A 236 -17.83 6.45 6.12
N LYS A 237 -18.21 6.62 4.84
CA LYS A 237 -18.53 5.51 3.94
C LYS A 237 -17.37 4.52 3.81
N LEU A 238 -16.13 5.00 3.67
CA LEU A 238 -14.94 4.15 3.63
C LEU A 238 -14.79 3.35 4.93
N GLY A 239 -14.83 4.02 6.08
CA GLY A 239 -14.74 3.36 7.39
C GLY A 239 -15.86 2.34 7.63
N GLU A 240 -17.10 2.68 7.27
CA GLU A 240 -18.26 1.78 7.37
C GLU A 240 -18.09 0.54 6.50
N LYS A 241 -17.64 0.70 5.25
CA LYS A 241 -17.38 -0.44 4.36
C LYS A 241 -16.29 -1.35 4.91
N VAL A 242 -15.17 -0.81 5.39
CA VAL A 242 -14.09 -1.61 5.97
C VAL A 242 -14.61 -2.39 7.18
N ILE A 243 -15.35 -1.75 8.07
CA ILE A 243 -15.94 -2.41 9.25
C ILE A 243 -16.94 -3.50 8.83
N GLN A 244 -17.77 -3.22 7.83
CA GLN A 244 -18.76 -4.16 7.31
C GLN A 244 -18.09 -5.38 6.67
N ASN A 245 -17.08 -5.17 5.83
CA ASN A 245 -16.31 -6.24 5.18
C ASN A 245 -15.61 -7.13 6.22
N CYS A 246 -15.16 -6.53 7.32
CA CYS A 246 -14.44 -7.21 8.38
C CYS A 246 -15.29 -7.57 9.61
N ALA A 247 -16.62 -7.59 9.46
CA ALA A 247 -17.53 -7.71 10.60
C ALA A 247 -17.24 -8.93 11.48
N VAL A 248 -16.97 -10.09 10.87
CA VAL A 248 -16.67 -11.35 11.57
C VAL A 248 -15.39 -11.22 12.39
N LYS A 249 -14.32 -10.70 11.78
CA LYS A 249 -13.02 -10.51 12.42
C LYS A 249 -13.07 -9.46 13.54
N LEU A 250 -13.81 -8.38 13.34
CA LEU A 250 -13.89 -7.25 14.26
C LEU A 250 -14.79 -7.50 15.47
N LYS A 251 -15.83 -8.33 15.32
CA LYS A 251 -16.83 -8.63 16.36
C LYS A 251 -16.26 -8.83 17.76
N PRO A 252 -15.26 -9.70 18.01
CA PRO A 252 -14.72 -9.91 19.35
C PRO A 252 -13.98 -8.69 19.94
N TYR A 253 -13.52 -7.76 19.12
CA TYR A 253 -12.71 -6.60 19.56
C TYR A 253 -13.55 -5.33 19.78
N LEU A 254 -14.65 -5.16 19.05
CA LEU A 254 -15.44 -3.92 19.06
C LEU A 254 -15.99 -3.55 20.44
N ALA A 255 -16.55 -4.51 21.18
CA ALA A 255 -17.13 -4.23 22.50
C ALA A 255 -16.08 -3.68 23.49
N HIS A 256 -14.88 -4.27 23.47
CA HIS A 256 -13.77 -3.81 24.30
C HIS A 256 -13.24 -2.44 23.85
N ALA A 257 -13.11 -2.23 22.54
CA ALA A 257 -12.63 -0.97 21.98
C ALA A 257 -13.57 0.19 22.31
N ILE A 258 -14.89 0.00 22.12
CA ILE A 258 -15.91 1.02 22.42
C ILE A 258 -15.91 1.37 23.91
N LYS A 259 -15.82 0.36 24.79
CA LYS A 259 -15.69 0.59 26.23
C LYS A 259 -14.44 1.39 26.58
N SER A 260 -13.32 1.08 25.94
CA SER A 260 -12.03 1.76 26.18
C SER A 260 -12.01 3.20 25.67
N LEU A 261 -12.69 3.49 24.56
CA LEU A 261 -12.85 4.84 24.01
C LEU A 261 -13.84 5.70 24.80
N GLY A 262 -14.70 5.09 25.64
CA GLY A 262 -15.64 5.81 26.50
C GLY A 262 -16.80 6.49 25.77
N VAL A 263 -17.00 6.20 24.48
CA VAL A 263 -18.08 6.74 23.66
C VAL A 263 -19.27 5.77 23.66
N PRO A 264 -20.51 6.21 23.94
CA PRO A 264 -21.68 5.33 23.93
C PRO A 264 -21.93 4.66 22.56
N LEU A 265 -22.31 3.37 22.55
CA LEU A 265 -22.57 2.61 21.31
C LEU A 265 -23.54 3.32 20.35
N LYS A 266 -24.59 3.95 20.88
CA LYS A 266 -25.61 4.69 20.10
C LYS A 266 -25.05 5.86 19.27
N ASN A 267 -23.85 6.34 19.61
CA ASN A 267 -23.18 7.44 18.91
C ASN A 267 -22.34 6.94 17.71
N TYR A 268 -22.26 5.62 17.49
CA TYR A 268 -21.61 5.02 16.31
C TYR A 268 -22.63 4.71 15.20
N SER A 269 -22.13 4.50 13.98
CA SER A 269 -22.95 4.13 12.83
C SER A 269 -23.75 2.84 13.08
N GLU A 270 -24.83 2.66 12.31
CA GLU A 270 -25.69 1.48 12.39
C GLU A 270 -24.92 0.18 12.12
N VAL A 271 -23.88 0.23 11.28
CA VAL A 271 -22.98 -0.89 11.00
C VAL A 271 -22.30 -1.37 12.29
N VAL A 272 -21.73 -0.46 13.08
CA VAL A 272 -21.07 -0.81 14.35
C VAL A 272 -22.09 -1.35 15.36
N ALA A 273 -23.27 -0.72 15.43
CA ALA A 273 -24.33 -1.15 16.33
C ALA A 273 -24.78 -2.59 16.04
N SER A 274 -25.05 -2.90 14.76
CA SER A 274 -25.48 -4.23 14.31
C SER A 274 -24.47 -5.32 14.68
N ILE A 275 -23.17 -5.09 14.47
CA ILE A 275 -22.13 -6.10 14.77
C ILE A 275 -22.04 -6.36 16.28
N CYS A 276 -22.21 -5.31 17.10
CA CYS A 276 -22.19 -5.43 18.56
C CYS A 276 -23.45 -6.13 19.11
N GLU A 277 -24.63 -5.84 18.55
CA GLU A 277 -25.91 -6.42 19.00
C GLU A 277 -25.99 -7.93 18.79
N GLU A 278 -25.45 -8.45 17.68
CA GLU A 278 -25.35 -9.90 17.46
C GLU A 278 -24.48 -10.63 18.52
N THR A 279 -23.67 -9.90 19.28
CA THR A 279 -22.88 -10.46 20.38
C THR A 279 -23.73 -10.66 21.64
N THR A 280 -24.78 -9.87 21.82
CA THR A 280 -25.68 -9.96 22.99
C THR A 280 -26.67 -11.11 22.89
N SER A 281 -27.12 -11.48 21.68
CA SER A 281 -28.02 -12.62 21.46
C SER A 281 -27.36 -14.00 21.68
N SER A 282 -26.03 -14.07 21.68
CA SER A 282 -25.28 -15.32 21.86
C SER A 282 -24.86 -15.60 23.30
N ILE A 283 -25.05 -14.64 24.23
CA ILE A 283 -24.65 -14.78 25.64
C ILE A 283 -25.86 -15.12 26.53
N GLU A 284 -27.10 -14.88 26.09
CA GLU A 284 -28.30 -15.17 26.90
C GLU A 284 -28.89 -16.58 26.75
N ASN A 285 -28.34 -17.44 25.89
CA ASN A 285 -28.77 -18.84 25.76
C ASN A 285 -27.56 -19.77 25.71
N ASN A 286 -27.02 -20.16 26.87
CA ASN A 286 -26.41 -21.48 27.12
C ASN A 286 -25.84 -21.54 28.54
N ASP A 287 -26.72 -21.49 29.54
CA ASP A 287 -26.50 -22.24 30.77
C ASP A 287 -27.24 -23.58 30.59
N ASP A 288 -26.51 -24.58 30.10
CA ASP A 288 -26.58 -25.97 30.59
C ASP A 288 -25.82 -26.93 29.65
N ASN A 289 -24.73 -27.47 30.19
CA ASN A 289 -24.31 -28.86 30.03
C ASN A 289 -23.82 -29.36 28.65
N ALA A 290 -22.50 -29.52 28.49
CA ALA A 290 -21.89 -30.78 28.04
C ALA A 290 -20.35 -30.69 28.07
N ILE A 291 -19.77 -31.28 29.10
CA ILE A 291 -18.37 -31.70 29.12
C ILE A 291 -18.23 -32.88 28.16
N GLY A 292 -17.36 -32.74 27.17
CA GLY A 292 -16.77 -33.87 26.45
C GLY A 292 -17.02 -33.86 24.95
N GLU A 293 -16.23 -33.09 24.21
CA GLU A 293 -15.82 -33.44 22.84
C GLU A 293 -14.65 -32.56 22.39
N GLN A 294 -13.53 -32.67 23.10
CA GLN A 294 -12.33 -31.88 22.81
C GLN A 294 -11.11 -32.80 22.77
N GLN A 295 -11.09 -33.76 21.85
CA GLN A 295 -9.88 -34.55 21.61
C GLN A 295 -9.76 -35.34 20.29
N VAL A 296 -10.66 -35.19 19.30
CA VAL A 296 -10.59 -36.03 18.08
C VAL A 296 -10.20 -35.27 16.79
N TRP A 297 -10.17 -33.93 16.80
CA TRP A 297 -9.89 -33.16 15.57
C TRP A 297 -8.41 -33.06 15.15
N TYR A 298 -7.46 -33.40 16.03
CA TYR A 298 -6.02 -33.19 15.79
C TYR A 298 -5.32 -34.31 14.99
N LEU A 299 -6.00 -35.36 14.56
CA LEU A 299 -5.35 -36.58 14.04
C LEU A 299 -5.62 -36.93 12.56
N LEU A 300 -6.26 -36.08 11.75
CA LEU A 300 -6.59 -36.46 10.36
C LEU A 300 -6.12 -35.55 9.22
N HIS A 301 -5.38 -34.46 9.46
CA HIS A 301 -4.90 -33.61 8.36
C HIS A 301 -3.43 -33.17 8.51
N PRO A 302 -2.45 -33.92 7.96
CA PRO A 302 -1.07 -33.48 7.92
C PRO A 302 -0.84 -32.56 6.70
N ARG A 303 -0.25 -31.39 6.97
CA ARG A 303 0.35 -30.39 6.06
C ARG A 303 -0.54 -29.21 5.66
N TYR A 304 -0.20 -28.02 6.15
CA TYR A 304 -0.10 -26.81 5.32
C TYR A 304 1.14 -26.01 5.75
N ASN A 305 1.99 -25.74 4.76
CA ASN A 305 3.21 -24.95 4.81
C ASN A 305 2.82 -23.49 4.48
N PRO A 306 3.21 -22.48 5.28
CA PRO A 306 2.71 -21.10 5.13
C PRO A 306 3.16 -20.36 3.85
N LEU A 307 3.94 -20.96 2.95
CA LEU A 307 4.41 -20.31 1.71
C LEU A 307 3.53 -20.53 0.45
N THR A 308 2.24 -20.87 0.58
CA THR A 308 1.41 -21.21 -0.61
C THR A 308 0.09 -20.46 -0.77
N VAL A 309 -0.18 -19.40 -0.01
CA VAL A 309 -1.39 -18.58 -0.22
C VAL A 309 -1.03 -17.25 -0.87
N LEU A 310 -0.59 -17.31 -2.12
CA LEU A 310 -0.36 -16.14 -2.98
C LEU A 310 -0.81 -16.37 -4.43
N LEU A 311 -1.91 -17.10 -4.62
CA LEU A 311 -2.56 -17.25 -5.92
C LEU A 311 -4.08 -17.28 -5.73
N LEU A 312 -4.71 -16.10 -5.85
CA LEU A 312 -5.94 -15.83 -6.59
C LEU A 312 -6.22 -14.32 -6.61
#